data_AF-A0A292R952-F1
#
_entry.id   AF-A0A292R952-F1
#
_cell.length_a   1.000
_cell.length_b   1.000
_cell.length_c   1.000
_cell.angle_alpha   90.00
_cell.angle_beta   90.00
_cell.angle_gamma   90.00
#
_symmetry.space_group_name_H-M   'P 1'
#
loop_
_entity.id
_entity.type
_entity.pdbx_description
1 polymer ?
#
loop_
_entity_poly.entity_id
_entity_poly.type
_entity_poly.pdbx_seq_one_letter_code
_entity_poly.pdbx_strand_id
1 'polypeptide(L)'
;MRRSMKRVNVKKENKPFKTLAIATIAGLSIIGIGQAQAATLDDIDLSQKPINTPTLDYLHDNTVFLPQKTFQRDADGNIVKDANDKPIIQEGTPILAPQSGYSLTELEAKEDGSKPDGNNVITKFEVKDVTRYYDKTTGAIVPVYYRVDLKQTTYGDGNQSKTYTVNGINGGTYDITAKYNDSASKTYTTEYKDHKYEDTVTSTSYGTEIHSALKNSSGSTITIKDAIFENNSTAIKNNSYYILNVYGGALYNAGEITGITADFINNSVTATGSSTYGYGGAIYNGGTIGDITGHFIGNSAGYYGGGGAIYNGYNSTIGDITGDFIGNSAKSSGGAIYNRGTIGDITGDFIGNSGGAIYNVGTIGDITGDFIGNSAANNSDGAIENFGTIGNITGNFIGNSAKDDGGAIYNYNGTIGDITGDFIGNSVTGSGYSGGAIYNRGTIGNITGDFISNSVATGYGGAIYNGSGNTIGNITGDFIGNSATGTSAFAGGGAIDNRGTIGNITGDFI
;
A
#
# COMPACT_ATOMS: atom_id res chain seq x y z
N MET A 1 41.62 20.60 64.39
CA MET A 1 40.95 19.33 64.77
C MET A 1 40.36 18.69 63.52
N ARG A 2 40.96 17.60 63.03
CA ARG A 2 40.43 16.78 61.92
C ARG A 2 39.30 15.90 62.47
N ARG A 3 38.11 15.92 61.86
CA ARG A 3 37.07 14.90 62.10
C ARG A 3 37.06 13.89 60.95
N SER A 4 37.35 12.65 61.32
CA SER A 4 37.36 11.45 60.47
C SER A 4 35.94 11.02 60.13
N MET A 5 35.64 10.77 58.85
CA MET A 5 34.44 10.05 58.41
C MET A 5 34.80 8.58 58.20
N LYS A 6 34.18 7.70 59.00
CA LYS A 6 34.18 6.24 58.79
C LYS A 6 33.43 5.91 57.49
N ARG A 7 34.09 5.23 56.56
CA ARG A 7 33.43 4.54 55.44
C ARG A 7 32.63 3.34 55.96
N VAL A 8 31.35 3.27 55.59
CA VAL A 8 30.54 2.05 55.69
C VAL A 8 30.66 1.32 54.36
N ASN A 9 31.21 0.10 54.38
CA ASN A 9 31.20 -0.82 53.24
C ASN A 9 29.79 -1.38 53.06
N VAL A 10 29.09 -0.99 52.00
CA VAL A 10 27.88 -1.69 51.55
C VAL A 10 28.31 -2.71 50.50
N LYS A 11 28.11 -4.00 50.79
CA LYS A 11 28.24 -5.09 49.81
C LYS A 11 27.25 -4.83 48.67
N LYS A 12 27.75 -4.77 47.43
CA LYS A 12 26.91 -4.88 46.22
C LYS A 12 26.35 -6.30 46.18
N GLU A 13 25.10 -6.47 46.62
CA GLU A 13 24.29 -7.60 46.17
C GLU A 13 23.76 -7.26 44.77
N ASN A 14 24.26 -7.95 43.75
CA ASN A 14 23.62 -7.98 42.44
C ASN A 14 22.34 -8.80 42.55
N LYS A 15 21.19 -8.14 42.69
CA LYS A 15 19.88 -8.72 42.37
C LYS A 15 19.40 -8.08 41.06
N PRO A 16 19.05 -8.86 40.02
CA PRO A 16 18.47 -8.29 38.81
C PRO A 16 17.06 -7.78 39.15
N PHE A 17 16.86 -6.47 39.07
CA PHE A 17 15.54 -5.86 39.19
C PHE A 17 14.72 -6.21 37.95
N LYS A 18 13.79 -7.18 38.07
CA LYS A 18 12.69 -7.39 37.14
C LYS A 18 11.60 -6.36 37.44
N THR A 19 11.67 -5.17 36.85
CA THR A 19 10.54 -4.22 36.86
C THR A 19 10.61 -3.38 35.59
N LEU A 20 9.76 -3.69 34.61
CA LEU A 20 9.53 -2.85 33.46
C LEU A 20 8.59 -1.71 33.91
N ALA A 21 9.11 -0.49 33.99
CA ALA A 21 8.32 0.67 34.38
C ALA A 21 7.53 1.18 33.16
N ILE A 22 6.19 1.00 33.20
CA ILE A 22 5.27 1.63 32.24
C ILE A 22 5.11 3.11 32.65
N ALA A 23 5.29 4.01 31.68
CA ALA A 23 5.20 5.44 31.90
C ALA A 23 3.75 5.87 32.22
N THR A 24 3.60 6.56 33.35
CA THR A 24 2.37 7.20 33.82
C THR A 24 1.83 8.21 32.78
N ILE A 25 0.60 8.00 32.31
CA ILE A 25 -0.15 9.00 31.54
C ILE A 25 -0.56 10.14 32.47
N ALA A 26 0.03 11.31 32.27
CA ALA A 26 -0.47 12.56 32.85
C ALA A 26 -1.12 13.39 31.73
N GLY A 27 -2.44 13.34 31.67
CA GLY A 27 -3.28 14.17 30.79
C GLY A 27 -4.69 14.22 31.37
N LEU A 28 -4.90 15.15 32.31
CA LEU A 28 -6.13 15.35 33.07
C LEU A 28 -7.35 15.63 32.17
N SER A 29 -8.38 14.79 32.28
CA SER A 29 -9.79 15.19 32.35
C SER A 29 -10.59 14.06 33.02
N ILE A 30 -10.99 14.33 34.26
CA ILE A 30 -11.67 13.46 35.24
C ILE A 30 -13.11 13.22 34.71
N ILE A 31 -13.70 12.02 34.72
CA ILE A 31 -14.34 11.31 35.86
C ILE A 31 -14.58 9.85 35.46
N GLY A 32 -14.10 8.91 36.29
CA GLY A 32 -14.38 7.47 36.17
C GLY A 32 -13.21 6.61 36.66
N ILE A 33 -12.88 6.70 37.95
CA ILE A 33 -11.68 6.10 38.55
C ILE A 33 -11.85 4.58 38.68
N GLY A 34 -11.45 3.82 37.67
CA GLY A 34 -10.94 2.47 37.86
C GLY A 34 -9.42 2.57 38.04
N GLN A 35 -8.88 2.18 39.19
CA GLN A 35 -7.43 2.08 39.36
C GLN A 35 -6.88 1.08 38.34
N ALA A 36 -6.10 1.53 37.36
CA ALA A 36 -5.31 0.64 36.54
C ALA A 36 -4.25 -0.01 37.45
N GLN A 37 -4.52 -1.24 37.86
CA GLN A 37 -3.61 -2.04 38.65
C GLN A 37 -2.52 -2.56 37.70
N ALA A 38 -1.25 -2.32 38.03
CA ALA A 38 -0.13 -2.90 37.28
C ALA A 38 -0.19 -4.42 37.42
N ALA A 39 -0.75 -5.10 36.42
CA ALA A 39 -0.64 -6.54 36.27
C ALA A 39 0.79 -6.88 35.85
N THR A 40 1.37 -7.94 36.42
CA THR A 40 2.59 -8.51 35.83
C THR A 40 2.21 -9.21 34.53
N LEU A 41 3.12 -9.35 33.55
CA LEU A 41 2.84 -10.09 32.29
C LEU A 41 2.30 -11.51 32.55
N ASP A 42 2.57 -12.06 33.74
CA ASP A 42 2.11 -13.38 34.19
C ASP A 42 0.61 -13.41 34.60
N ASP A 43 0.01 -12.25 34.89
CA ASP A 43 -1.39 -12.14 35.37
C ASP A 43 -2.42 -11.92 34.24
N ILE A 44 -1.97 -11.76 33.00
CA ILE A 44 -2.85 -11.55 31.84
C ILE A 44 -3.20 -12.91 31.24
N ASP A 45 -4.40 -13.43 31.52
CA ASP A 45 -4.93 -14.64 30.88
C ASP A 45 -5.37 -14.33 29.44
N LEU A 46 -4.39 -14.45 28.56
CA LEU A 46 -4.53 -14.20 27.14
C LEU A 46 -5.33 -15.30 26.41
N SER A 47 -5.60 -16.46 27.02
CA SER A 47 -6.31 -17.58 26.38
C SER A 47 -7.78 -17.31 26.04
N GLN A 48 -8.39 -16.29 26.66
CA GLN A 48 -9.79 -15.91 26.47
C GLN A 48 -10.01 -14.87 25.36
N LYS A 49 -8.93 -14.41 24.71
CA LYS A 49 -9.02 -13.40 23.65
C LYS A 49 -9.59 -14.04 22.37
N PRO A 50 -10.52 -13.38 21.66
CA PRO A 50 -10.90 -13.78 20.30
C PRO A 50 -9.63 -13.99 19.47
N ILE A 51 -9.58 -15.04 18.65
CA ILE A 51 -8.49 -15.24 17.70
C ILE A 51 -8.50 -14.02 16.78
N ASN A 52 -7.52 -13.13 16.93
CA ASN A 52 -7.35 -11.97 16.04
C ASN A 52 -7.22 -12.51 14.62
N THR A 53 -8.20 -12.21 13.79
CA THR A 53 -8.15 -12.48 12.36
C THR A 53 -7.94 -11.14 11.70
N PRO A 54 -6.84 -10.93 10.97
CA PRO A 54 -7.02 -10.60 9.56
C PRO A 54 -5.78 -10.81 8.67
N THR A 55 -5.72 -11.94 7.97
CA THR A 55 -5.04 -11.99 6.66
C THR A 55 -6.04 -12.45 5.61
N LEU A 56 -5.80 -12.08 4.36
CA LEU A 56 -6.64 -12.53 3.27
C LEU A 56 -6.59 -14.07 3.13
N ASP A 57 -5.41 -14.68 3.29
CA ASP A 57 -5.24 -16.13 3.41
C ASP A 57 -6.14 -16.75 4.49
N TYR A 58 -6.18 -16.18 5.70
CA TYR A 58 -7.06 -16.70 6.77
C TYR A 58 -8.54 -16.59 6.40
N LEU A 59 -8.96 -15.45 5.82
CA LEU A 59 -10.36 -15.23 5.42
C LEU A 59 -10.80 -16.25 4.37
N HIS A 60 -9.93 -16.53 3.39
CA HIS A 60 -10.19 -17.57 2.40
C HIS A 60 -10.23 -18.97 3.03
N ASP A 61 -9.27 -19.32 3.89
CA ASP A 61 -9.21 -20.63 4.56
C ASP A 61 -10.44 -20.92 5.44
N ASN A 62 -11.11 -19.86 5.92
CA ASN A 62 -12.35 -19.96 6.69
C ASN A 62 -13.62 -19.69 5.85
N THR A 63 -13.50 -19.64 4.52
CA THR A 63 -14.61 -19.49 3.56
C THR A 63 -15.48 -18.26 3.83
N VAL A 64 -14.84 -17.11 4.14
CA VAL A 64 -15.56 -15.86 4.42
C VAL A 64 -15.98 -15.18 3.11
N PHE A 65 -17.25 -14.74 3.04
CA PHE A 65 -17.77 -13.96 1.93
C PHE A 65 -17.72 -12.46 2.24
N LEU A 66 -17.10 -11.69 1.35
CA LEU A 66 -16.98 -10.25 1.43
C LEU A 66 -18.17 -9.60 0.72
N PRO A 67 -18.87 -8.63 1.35
CA PRO A 67 -19.89 -7.84 0.67
C PRO A 67 -19.24 -7.05 -0.46
N GLN A 68 -20.00 -6.74 -1.51
CA GLN A 68 -19.53 -6.00 -2.67
C GLN A 68 -20.46 -4.83 -2.95
N LYS A 69 -19.94 -3.76 -3.52
CA LYS A 69 -20.75 -2.64 -4.02
C LYS A 69 -20.50 -2.48 -5.50
N THR A 70 -21.56 -2.26 -6.26
CA THR A 70 -21.44 -2.08 -7.70
C THR A 70 -22.32 -0.94 -8.18
N PHE A 71 -22.01 -0.39 -9.35
CA PHE A 71 -22.91 0.56 -9.99
C PHE A 71 -24.19 -0.16 -10.40
N GLN A 72 -25.35 0.43 -10.09
CA GLN A 72 -26.62 -0.04 -10.62
C GLN A 72 -26.56 0.06 -12.14
N ARG A 73 -26.90 -1.03 -12.82
CA ARG A 73 -26.96 -1.10 -14.29
C ARG A 73 -28.40 -1.32 -14.76
N ASP A 74 -28.76 -0.72 -15.89
CA ASP A 74 -30.04 -0.98 -16.55
C ASP A 74 -30.01 -2.32 -17.33
N ALA A 75 -31.13 -2.67 -17.97
CA ALA A 75 -31.25 -3.93 -18.72
C ALA A 75 -30.27 -4.05 -19.89
N ASP A 76 -29.73 -2.93 -20.36
CA ASP A 76 -28.76 -2.86 -21.45
C ASP A 76 -27.31 -2.78 -20.93
N GLY A 77 -27.11 -2.81 -19.60
CA GLY A 77 -25.80 -2.80 -18.94
C GLY A 77 -25.22 -1.41 -18.70
N ASN A 78 -25.95 -0.33 -19.03
CA ASN A 78 -25.49 1.04 -18.80
C ASN A 78 -25.60 1.41 -17.33
N ILE A 79 -24.66 2.21 -16.84
CA ILE A 79 -24.70 2.73 -15.46
C ILE A 79 -25.92 3.64 -15.30
N VAL A 80 -26.80 3.29 -14.36
CA VAL A 80 -27.95 4.09 -13.97
C VAL A 80 -27.45 5.29 -13.16
N LYS A 81 -27.98 6.47 -13.49
CA LYS A 81 -27.62 7.72 -12.85
C LYS A 81 -28.81 8.32 -12.11
N ASP A 82 -28.52 9.06 -11.04
CA ASP A 82 -29.49 9.81 -10.25
C ASP A 82 -29.96 11.08 -10.97
N ALA A 83 -30.86 11.84 -10.32
CA ALA A 83 -31.41 13.08 -10.87
C ALA A 83 -30.36 14.20 -11.10
N ASN A 84 -29.13 14.02 -10.60
CA ASN A 84 -28.01 14.93 -10.77
C ASN A 84 -26.93 14.38 -11.73
N ASP A 85 -27.27 13.37 -12.55
CA ASP A 85 -26.37 12.68 -13.47
C ASP A 85 -25.21 11.95 -12.78
N LYS A 86 -25.35 11.57 -11.50
CA LYS A 86 -24.35 10.77 -10.77
C LYS A 86 -24.68 9.28 -10.79
N PRO A 87 -23.72 8.38 -11.03
CA PRO A 87 -23.92 6.93 -10.90
C PRO A 87 -24.57 6.52 -9.58
N ILE A 88 -25.57 5.62 -9.63
CA ILE A 88 -26.19 5.02 -8.45
C ILE A 88 -25.42 3.76 -8.05
N ILE A 89 -25.16 3.59 -6.74
CA ILE A 89 -24.48 2.41 -6.17
C ILE A 89 -25.52 1.48 -5.53
N GLN A 90 -25.37 0.17 -5.73
CA GLN A 90 -26.20 -0.88 -5.12
C GLN A 90 -25.33 -1.98 -4.49
N GLU A 91 -25.91 -2.77 -3.59
CA GLU A 91 -25.27 -3.98 -3.06
C GLU A 91 -25.10 -5.01 -4.18
N GLY A 92 -23.88 -5.50 -4.33
CA GLY A 92 -23.49 -6.56 -5.26
C GLY A 92 -23.67 -7.96 -4.66
N THR A 93 -23.40 -8.99 -5.46
CA THR A 93 -23.33 -10.37 -4.95
C THR A 93 -22.03 -10.51 -4.14
N PRO A 94 -22.08 -10.96 -2.87
CA PRO A 94 -20.88 -11.19 -2.08
C PRO A 94 -19.93 -12.17 -2.77
N ILE A 95 -18.62 -11.91 -2.71
CA ILE A 95 -17.58 -12.78 -3.27
C ILE A 95 -16.88 -13.54 -2.14
N LEU A 96 -16.37 -14.73 -2.44
CA LEU A 96 -15.43 -15.40 -1.53
C LEU A 96 -14.17 -14.54 -1.41
N ALA A 97 -13.63 -14.37 -0.20
CA ALA A 97 -12.35 -13.71 0.00
C ALA A 97 -11.30 -14.35 -0.93
N PRO A 98 -10.64 -13.59 -1.83
CA PRO A 98 -9.63 -14.13 -2.73
C PRO A 98 -8.42 -14.65 -1.96
N GLN A 99 -7.55 -15.41 -2.63
CA GLN A 99 -6.24 -15.77 -2.08
C GLN A 99 -5.26 -14.60 -2.25
N SER A 100 -4.34 -14.43 -1.31
CA SER A 100 -3.18 -13.55 -1.53
C SER A 100 -2.35 -14.09 -2.69
N GLY A 101 -1.80 -13.21 -3.53
CA GLY A 101 -0.89 -13.49 -4.64
C GLY A 101 0.55 -13.83 -4.21
N TYR A 102 0.83 -13.84 -2.90
CA TYR A 102 2.13 -14.24 -2.32
C TYR A 102 2.00 -15.39 -1.32
N SER A 103 3.15 -15.91 -0.91
CA SER A 103 3.31 -16.91 0.15
C SER A 103 4.44 -16.49 1.10
N LEU A 104 4.35 -16.97 2.35
CA LEU A 104 5.35 -16.73 3.38
C LEU A 104 6.12 -18.02 3.68
N THR A 105 7.44 -17.97 3.57
CA THR A 105 8.32 -19.07 4.00
C THR A 105 9.07 -18.64 5.26
N GLU A 106 8.87 -19.35 6.38
CA GLU A 106 9.61 -19.10 7.62
C GLU A 106 11.12 -19.32 7.42
N LEU A 107 11.93 -18.45 8.00
CA LEU A 107 13.38 -18.50 7.99
C LEU A 107 13.94 -18.54 9.42
N GLU A 108 14.99 -19.34 9.60
CA GLU A 108 15.77 -19.35 10.83
C GLU A 108 16.51 -18.02 11.04
N ALA A 109 16.55 -17.56 12.28
CA ALA A 109 17.38 -16.42 12.68
C ALA A 109 18.87 -16.74 12.49
N LYS A 110 19.71 -15.70 12.42
CA LYS A 110 21.17 -15.89 12.55
C LYS A 110 21.50 -16.43 13.95
N GLU A 111 22.70 -17.01 14.12
CA GLU A 111 23.14 -17.56 15.41
C GLU A 111 23.09 -16.55 16.57
N ASP A 112 23.19 -15.25 16.28
CA ASP A 112 23.08 -14.15 17.24
C ASP A 112 21.63 -13.69 17.50
N GLY A 113 20.64 -14.35 16.90
CA GLY A 113 19.22 -14.03 16.97
C GLY A 113 18.78 -12.87 16.06
N SER A 114 19.68 -12.31 15.25
CA SER A 114 19.35 -11.22 14.33
C SER A 114 18.68 -11.71 13.05
N LYS A 115 18.08 -10.75 12.33
CA LYS A 115 17.38 -10.99 11.06
C LYS A 115 18.32 -11.65 10.04
N PRO A 116 17.90 -12.75 9.38
CA PRO A 116 18.69 -13.39 8.34
C PRO A 116 18.94 -12.43 7.18
N ASP A 117 20.10 -12.59 6.54
CA ASP A 117 20.44 -11.83 5.33
C ASP A 117 19.54 -12.28 4.19
N GLY A 118 18.98 -11.34 3.45
CA GLY A 118 18.07 -11.67 2.36
C GLY A 118 17.17 -10.50 2.01
N ASN A 119 17.13 -10.22 0.73
CA ASN A 119 16.11 -9.39 0.11
C ASN A 119 14.74 -10.12 0.18
N ASN A 120 13.61 -9.39 0.21
CA ASN A 120 12.26 -9.94 0.42
C ASN A 120 12.01 -10.62 1.79
N VAL A 121 12.82 -10.33 2.82
CA VAL A 121 12.60 -10.86 4.18
C VAL A 121 11.89 -9.84 5.06
N ILE A 122 10.83 -10.25 5.77
CA ILE A 122 10.09 -9.47 6.75
C ILE A 122 10.28 -10.04 8.17
N THR A 123 9.96 -9.25 9.18
CA THR A 123 9.96 -9.66 10.59
C THR A 123 8.53 -9.65 11.10
N LYS A 124 8.09 -10.78 11.63
CA LYS A 124 6.84 -10.96 12.40
C LYS A 124 7.21 -11.35 13.83
N PHE A 125 6.21 -11.44 14.70
CA PHE A 125 6.38 -12.01 16.04
C PHE A 125 5.28 -13.04 16.16
N GLU A 126 5.66 -14.31 16.21
CA GLU A 126 4.71 -15.42 16.18
C GLU A 126 4.83 -16.31 17.41
N VAL A 127 3.75 -17.03 17.67
CA VAL A 127 3.61 -17.90 18.83
C VAL A 127 4.34 -19.22 18.57
N LYS A 128 5.57 -19.35 19.08
CA LYS A 128 6.20 -20.67 19.28
C LYS A 128 6.09 -21.05 20.75
N ASP A 129 5.24 -22.02 21.10
CA ASP A 129 5.15 -22.74 22.40
C ASP A 129 5.53 -21.99 23.70
N VAL A 130 5.23 -20.69 23.82
CA VAL A 130 5.36 -19.93 25.06
C VAL A 130 4.22 -18.92 25.24
N THR A 131 2.97 -19.36 25.12
CA THR A 131 1.77 -18.69 25.71
C THR A 131 1.44 -17.22 25.31
N ARG A 132 2.27 -16.53 24.52
CA ARG A 132 2.06 -15.42 23.55
C ARG A 132 3.29 -14.50 23.51
N TYR A 133 3.65 -14.02 22.31
CA TYR A 133 4.67 -13.05 21.83
C TYR A 133 6.02 -12.86 22.54
N TYR A 134 6.21 -13.31 23.78
CA TYR A 134 7.40 -13.08 24.58
C TYR A 134 7.93 -14.38 25.18
N ASP A 135 9.25 -14.45 25.31
CA ASP A 135 9.90 -15.47 26.10
C ASP A 135 9.55 -15.25 27.58
N LYS A 136 8.85 -16.20 28.20
CA LYS A 136 8.40 -16.10 29.61
C LYS A 136 9.55 -15.98 30.62
N THR A 137 10.75 -16.39 30.26
CA THR A 137 11.92 -16.37 31.15
C THR A 137 12.49 -14.95 31.24
N THR A 138 12.56 -14.27 30.09
CA THR A 138 13.23 -12.99 29.86
C THR A 138 12.27 -11.81 29.73
N GLY A 139 11.02 -12.04 29.35
CA GLY A 139 10.02 -11.03 29.00
C GLY A 139 10.27 -10.35 27.65
N ALA A 140 11.19 -10.87 26.82
CA ALA A 140 11.55 -10.29 25.53
C ALA A 140 10.66 -10.84 24.40
N ILE A 141 10.27 -9.96 23.46
CA ILE A 141 9.50 -10.36 22.29
C ILE A 141 10.37 -11.23 21.36
N VAL A 142 9.83 -12.34 20.84
CA VAL A 142 10.58 -13.28 19.99
C VAL A 142 10.30 -13.01 18.51
N PRO A 143 11.27 -12.49 17.73
CA PRO A 143 11.08 -12.26 16.31
C PRO A 143 11.07 -13.58 15.52
N VAL A 144 10.22 -13.64 14.50
CA VAL A 144 10.19 -14.69 13.48
C VAL A 144 10.35 -14.04 12.12
N TYR A 145 11.13 -14.66 11.24
CA TYR A 145 11.50 -14.08 9.95
C TYR A 145 10.84 -14.83 8.81
N TYR A 146 10.35 -14.10 7.82
CA TYR A 146 9.65 -14.69 6.68
C TYR A 146 10.19 -14.16 5.36
N ARG A 147 10.44 -15.04 4.40
CA ARG A 147 10.61 -14.66 3.00
C ARG A 147 9.24 -14.54 2.33
N VAL A 148 9.05 -13.49 1.55
CA VAL A 148 7.84 -13.27 0.76
C VAL A 148 8.08 -13.66 -0.70
N ASP A 149 7.41 -14.71 -1.16
CA ASP A 149 7.53 -15.25 -2.52
C ASP A 149 6.20 -15.08 -3.27
N LEU A 150 6.23 -14.64 -4.53
CA LEU A 150 5.03 -14.57 -5.37
C LEU A 150 4.52 -15.97 -5.72
N LYS A 151 3.21 -16.22 -5.62
CA LYS A 151 2.58 -17.50 -6.03
C LYS A 151 2.63 -17.69 -7.54
N GLN A 152 2.60 -16.59 -8.32
CA GLN A 152 2.69 -16.61 -9.78
C GLN A 152 3.75 -15.65 -10.30
N THR A 153 4.66 -16.19 -11.11
CA THR A 153 5.72 -15.41 -11.78
C THR A 153 5.72 -15.59 -13.30
N THR A 154 4.84 -16.41 -13.85
CA THR A 154 4.71 -16.61 -15.30
C THR A 154 3.31 -16.20 -15.77
N TYR A 155 3.24 -15.41 -16.84
CA TYR A 155 1.99 -14.85 -17.38
C TYR A 155 1.92 -15.09 -18.89
N GLY A 156 0.73 -15.44 -19.41
CA GLY A 156 0.53 -15.82 -20.80
C GLY A 156 0.85 -17.28 -21.14
N ASP A 157 0.52 -17.69 -22.36
CA ASP A 157 0.54 -19.09 -22.83
C ASP A 157 1.33 -19.34 -24.13
N GLY A 158 2.19 -18.39 -24.51
CA GLY A 158 2.98 -18.47 -25.75
C GLY A 158 4.24 -19.35 -25.72
N ASN A 159 4.75 -19.67 -26.91
CA ASN A 159 5.96 -20.46 -27.11
C ASN A 159 7.27 -19.67 -26.89
N GLN A 160 7.21 -18.35 -26.91
CA GLN A 160 8.31 -17.49 -26.54
C GLN A 160 8.09 -16.91 -25.15
N SER A 161 9.17 -16.42 -24.56
CA SER A 161 9.10 -15.80 -23.25
C SER A 161 10.18 -14.74 -23.07
N LYS A 162 9.88 -13.74 -22.24
CA LYS A 162 10.85 -12.76 -21.75
C LYS A 162 10.70 -12.60 -20.25
N THR A 163 11.83 -12.56 -19.54
CA THR A 163 11.88 -12.38 -18.09
C THR A 163 12.25 -10.95 -17.74
N TYR A 164 11.50 -10.36 -16.81
CA TYR A 164 11.67 -9.03 -16.25
C TYR A 164 12.03 -9.15 -14.79
N THR A 165 13.06 -8.42 -14.38
CA THR A 165 13.36 -8.26 -12.96
C THR A 165 12.65 -7.01 -12.47
N VAL A 166 11.63 -7.20 -11.63
CA VAL A 166 10.88 -6.12 -10.99
C VAL A 166 11.33 -5.95 -9.54
N ASN A 167 11.20 -4.74 -9.00
CA ASN A 167 11.53 -4.49 -7.61
C ASN A 167 10.56 -5.25 -6.69
N GLY A 168 11.12 -5.78 -5.61
CA GLY A 168 10.41 -6.44 -4.52
C GLY A 168 10.58 -5.67 -3.20
N ILE A 169 10.46 -6.38 -2.08
CA ILE A 169 10.44 -5.80 -0.75
C ILE A 169 11.88 -5.66 -0.22
N ASN A 170 12.16 -4.59 0.53
CA ASN A 170 13.46 -4.35 1.18
C ASN A 170 14.64 -4.39 0.19
N GLY A 171 14.48 -3.83 -1.01
CA GLY A 171 15.52 -3.82 -2.06
C GLY A 171 15.69 -5.16 -2.78
N GLY A 172 14.77 -6.10 -2.57
CA GLY A 172 14.69 -7.32 -3.34
C GLY A 172 14.15 -7.16 -4.74
N THR A 173 14.11 -8.28 -5.44
CA THR A 173 13.61 -8.35 -6.81
C THR A 173 12.80 -9.62 -7.01
N TYR A 174 11.89 -9.58 -7.98
CA TYR A 174 11.16 -10.74 -8.48
C TYR A 174 11.42 -10.87 -9.98
N ASP A 175 11.68 -12.09 -10.43
CA ASP A 175 11.79 -12.39 -11.85
C ASP A 175 10.43 -12.85 -12.38
N ILE A 176 9.90 -12.12 -13.34
CA ILE A 176 8.58 -12.32 -13.93
C ILE A 176 8.73 -12.67 -15.40
N THR A 177 8.21 -13.81 -15.81
CA THR A 177 8.26 -14.30 -17.18
C THR A 177 6.94 -14.07 -17.90
N ALA A 178 6.92 -13.19 -18.89
CA ALA A 178 5.80 -13.10 -19.83
C ALA A 178 6.01 -14.10 -20.97
N LYS A 179 4.95 -14.78 -21.40
CA LYS A 179 4.92 -15.72 -22.52
C LYS A 179 4.03 -15.20 -23.63
N TYR A 180 4.51 -15.24 -24.87
CA TYR A 180 3.83 -14.68 -26.03
C TYR A 180 4.13 -15.46 -27.34
N ASN A 181 3.30 -15.24 -28.36
CA ASN A 181 3.45 -15.84 -29.70
C ASN A 181 3.81 -14.74 -30.72
N ASP A 182 4.80 -15.00 -31.59
CA ASP A 182 5.38 -14.06 -32.59
C ASP A 182 4.38 -13.40 -33.54
N SER A 183 3.16 -13.91 -33.62
CA SER A 183 2.16 -13.55 -34.62
C SER A 183 0.80 -13.14 -34.04
N ALA A 184 0.62 -13.13 -32.72
CA ALA A 184 -0.62 -12.75 -32.06
C ALA A 184 -0.47 -11.78 -30.89
N SER A 185 0.75 -11.57 -30.35
CA SER A 185 1.01 -10.35 -29.59
C SER A 185 0.97 -9.20 -30.59
N LYS A 186 -0.17 -8.53 -30.67
CA LYS A 186 -0.21 -7.21 -31.30
C LYS A 186 0.58 -6.30 -30.37
N THR A 187 1.90 -6.28 -30.53
CA THR A 187 2.67 -5.09 -30.24
C THR A 187 2.05 -4.03 -31.15
N TYR A 188 1.07 -3.29 -30.64
CA TYR A 188 0.52 -2.16 -31.36
C TYR A 188 1.58 -1.07 -31.27
N THR A 189 2.73 -1.24 -31.94
CA THR A 189 3.44 -0.07 -32.43
C THR A 189 2.50 0.51 -33.47
N THR A 190 1.67 1.49 -33.10
CA THR A 190 1.02 2.31 -34.11
C THR A 190 2.13 2.90 -34.97
N GLU A 191 2.30 2.32 -36.16
CA GLU A 191 2.93 2.97 -37.29
C GLU A 191 2.11 4.23 -37.57
N TYR A 192 2.50 5.34 -36.96
CA TYR A 192 2.46 6.57 -37.71
C TYR A 192 3.45 6.36 -38.86
N LYS A 193 2.94 6.32 -40.09
CA LYS A 193 3.78 6.44 -41.28
C LYS A 193 4.39 7.85 -41.29
N ASP A 194 5.38 8.07 -40.43
CA ASP A 194 6.71 8.41 -40.87
C ASP A 194 7.67 8.21 -39.69
N HIS A 195 8.70 7.39 -39.93
CA HIS A 195 9.88 7.13 -39.09
C HIS A 195 9.78 6.02 -38.03
N LYS A 196 10.47 4.91 -38.33
CA LYS A 196 11.02 3.92 -37.38
C LYS A 196 11.67 4.66 -36.19
N TYR A 197 11.20 4.46 -34.97
CA TYR A 197 11.74 5.16 -33.80
C TYR A 197 12.06 4.19 -32.66
N GLU A 198 13.34 3.81 -32.56
CA GLU A 198 14.08 3.75 -31.27
C GLU A 198 14.46 5.17 -30.80
N ASP A 199 13.93 6.19 -31.45
CA ASP A 199 14.53 7.51 -31.46
C ASP A 199 13.78 8.43 -30.47
N THR A 200 14.52 9.35 -29.92
CA THR A 200 14.06 10.23 -28.87
C THR A 200 13.32 11.38 -29.55
N VAL A 201 11.98 11.46 -29.45
CA VAL A 201 11.25 12.61 -30.01
C VAL A 201 11.71 13.87 -29.28
N THR A 202 12.49 14.68 -29.99
CA THR A 202 13.01 15.95 -29.49
C THR A 202 12.03 17.04 -29.89
N SER A 203 10.98 17.28 -29.09
CA SER A 203 9.97 18.28 -29.42
C SER A 203 10.47 19.71 -29.13
N THR A 204 10.33 20.60 -30.11
CA THR A 204 10.58 22.05 -29.97
C THR A 204 9.30 22.89 -30.03
N SER A 205 8.12 22.28 -30.23
CA SER A 205 6.83 22.98 -30.41
C SER A 205 5.81 22.72 -29.31
N TYR A 206 4.95 23.71 -29.09
CA TYR A 206 3.83 23.69 -28.14
C TYR A 206 2.71 22.73 -28.61
N GLY A 207 2.20 21.86 -27.73
CA GLY A 207 0.99 21.07 -27.97
C GLY A 207 1.14 19.69 -28.62
N THR A 208 2.36 19.13 -28.71
CA THR A 208 2.55 17.77 -29.25
C THR A 208 2.11 16.72 -28.21
N GLU A 209 0.93 16.11 -28.41
CA GLU A 209 0.53 14.92 -27.64
C GLU A 209 1.16 13.67 -28.27
N ILE A 210 1.84 12.86 -27.47
CA ILE A 210 2.33 11.54 -27.89
C ILE A 210 1.49 10.48 -27.20
N HIS A 211 0.98 9.54 -28.01
CA HIS A 211 0.02 8.52 -27.59
C HIS A 211 0.69 7.15 -27.46
N SER A 212 0.07 6.30 -26.64
CA SER A 212 0.42 4.91 -26.34
C SER A 212 0.25 3.94 -27.51
N ALA A 213 0.64 2.67 -27.29
CA ALA A 213 0.49 1.60 -28.26
C ALA A 213 -0.95 1.44 -28.81
N LEU A 214 -1.95 1.46 -27.93
CA LEU A 214 -3.37 1.48 -28.31
C LEU A 214 -4.00 2.80 -27.90
N LYS A 215 -4.62 3.51 -28.85
CA LYS A 215 -5.34 4.76 -28.60
C LYS A 215 -6.84 4.60 -28.89
N ASN A 216 -7.68 4.77 -27.87
CA ASN A 216 -9.11 4.92 -28.03
C ASN A 216 -9.49 6.41 -27.99
N SER A 217 -9.92 6.95 -29.12
CA SER A 217 -10.28 8.37 -29.25
C SER A 217 -11.67 8.67 -28.68
N SER A 218 -11.92 9.95 -28.38
CA SER A 218 -13.26 10.39 -27.94
C SER A 218 -14.34 10.06 -28.97
N GLY A 219 -15.50 9.60 -28.50
CA GLY A 219 -16.61 9.13 -29.34
C GLY A 219 -16.47 7.69 -29.85
N SER A 220 -15.38 6.99 -29.54
CA SER A 220 -15.18 5.58 -29.88
C SER A 220 -15.45 4.66 -28.69
N THR A 221 -16.07 3.51 -28.96
CA THR A 221 -16.31 2.43 -27.99
C THR A 221 -15.57 1.16 -28.42
N ILE A 222 -14.76 0.56 -27.56
CA ILE A 222 -14.02 -0.69 -27.82
C ILE A 222 -14.12 -1.68 -26.66
N THR A 223 -13.69 -2.94 -26.87
CA THR A 223 -13.55 -3.96 -25.81
C THR A 223 -12.21 -4.66 -26.00
N ILE A 224 -11.53 -4.99 -24.90
CA ILE A 224 -10.24 -5.71 -24.93
C ILE A 224 -10.42 -7.04 -24.19
N LYS A 225 -10.09 -8.15 -24.83
CA LYS A 225 -10.16 -9.50 -24.24
C LYS A 225 -8.93 -10.30 -24.62
N ASP A 226 -8.50 -11.18 -23.71
CA ASP A 226 -7.43 -12.15 -23.88
C ASP A 226 -6.15 -11.54 -24.48
N ALA A 227 -5.69 -10.43 -23.90
CA ALA A 227 -4.53 -9.69 -24.40
C ALA A 227 -3.37 -9.64 -23.40
N ILE A 228 -2.16 -9.47 -23.93
CA ILE A 228 -0.96 -9.16 -23.13
C ILE A 228 -0.33 -7.92 -23.75
N PHE A 229 -0.27 -6.83 -22.98
CA PHE A 229 0.45 -5.62 -23.33
C PHE A 229 1.82 -5.66 -22.67
N GLU A 230 2.83 -5.95 -23.48
CA GLU A 230 4.20 -6.14 -22.99
C GLU A 230 5.16 -5.13 -23.62
N ASN A 231 6.02 -4.50 -22.82
CA ASN A 231 7.07 -3.57 -23.26
C ASN A 231 6.59 -2.36 -24.09
N ASN A 232 5.31 -1.98 -24.01
CA ASN A 232 4.86 -0.82 -24.74
C ASN A 232 5.41 0.43 -24.04
N SER A 233 6.19 1.23 -24.77
CA SER A 233 6.85 2.41 -24.21
C SER A 233 6.55 3.66 -25.03
N THR A 234 6.23 4.74 -24.34
CA THR A 234 6.14 6.08 -24.92
C THR A 234 7.25 6.95 -24.33
N ALA A 235 8.16 7.46 -25.17
CA ALA A 235 9.31 8.23 -24.71
C ALA A 235 9.41 9.63 -25.33
N ILE A 236 9.72 10.64 -24.50
CA ILE A 236 9.99 12.03 -24.92
C ILE A 236 11.24 12.58 -24.23
N LYS A 237 12.03 13.35 -24.97
CA LYS A 237 13.01 14.29 -24.40
C LYS A 237 12.63 15.72 -24.74
N ASN A 238 12.21 16.46 -23.72
CA ASN A 238 11.84 17.86 -23.85
C ASN A 238 13.06 18.76 -23.62
N ASN A 239 13.58 19.32 -24.71
CA ASN A 239 14.64 20.34 -24.65
C ASN A 239 14.07 21.77 -24.61
N SER A 240 12.75 21.92 -24.41
CA SER A 240 12.05 23.20 -24.36
C SER A 240 11.71 23.62 -22.93
N TYR A 241 11.28 24.87 -22.77
CA TYR A 241 10.75 25.41 -21.52
C TYR A 241 9.26 25.07 -21.31
N TYR A 242 8.58 24.57 -22.35
CA TYR A 242 7.14 24.29 -22.30
C TYR A 242 6.81 23.00 -21.58
N ILE A 243 5.63 22.97 -20.96
CA ILE A 243 5.09 21.77 -20.34
C ILE A 243 4.64 20.78 -21.42
N LEU A 244 5.10 19.54 -21.33
CA LEU A 244 4.66 18.43 -22.18
C LEU A 244 4.09 17.30 -21.32
N ASN A 245 2.98 16.73 -21.77
CA ASN A 245 2.39 15.57 -21.12
C ASN A 245 2.53 14.35 -22.03
N VAL A 246 2.87 13.22 -21.44
CA VAL A 246 3.04 11.94 -22.12
C VAL A 246 2.08 10.96 -21.47
N TYR A 247 1.30 10.27 -22.30
CA TYR A 247 0.15 9.51 -21.81
C TYR A 247 0.25 8.05 -22.19
N GLY A 248 0.49 7.25 -21.17
CA GLY A 248 0.61 5.81 -21.16
C GLY A 248 1.62 5.18 -22.11
N GLY A 249 2.03 3.97 -21.74
CA GLY A 249 2.85 3.11 -22.59
C GLY A 249 2.00 2.20 -23.46
N ALA A 250 1.07 1.48 -22.84
CA ALA A 250 0.22 0.50 -23.52
C ALA A 250 -1.07 1.10 -24.07
N LEU A 251 -1.81 1.86 -23.25
CA LEU A 251 -3.17 2.26 -23.56
C LEU A 251 -3.46 3.71 -23.19
N TYR A 252 -4.10 4.43 -24.10
CA TYR A 252 -4.64 5.76 -23.93
C TYR A 252 -6.12 5.68 -24.25
N ASN A 253 -6.96 6.06 -23.30
CA ASN A 253 -8.39 6.13 -23.50
C ASN A 253 -8.91 7.57 -23.35
N ALA A 254 -9.64 8.06 -24.34
CA ALA A 254 -10.46 9.27 -24.25
C ALA A 254 -11.93 9.01 -24.66
N GLY A 255 -12.26 7.76 -24.98
CA GLY A 255 -13.60 7.29 -25.33
C GLY A 255 -14.13 6.32 -24.28
N GLU A 256 -14.80 5.27 -24.74
CA GLU A 256 -15.32 4.19 -23.91
C GLU A 256 -14.60 2.88 -24.21
N ILE A 257 -14.14 2.19 -23.16
CA ILE A 257 -13.69 0.80 -23.23
C ILE A 257 -14.65 0.01 -22.37
N THR A 258 -15.49 -0.84 -22.95
CA THR A 258 -16.56 -1.51 -22.20
C THR A 258 -16.05 -2.49 -21.14
N GLY A 259 -14.80 -2.95 -21.29
CA GLY A 259 -14.10 -3.83 -20.35
C GLY A 259 -12.76 -4.28 -20.90
N ILE A 260 -11.87 -4.71 -20.01
CA ILE A 260 -10.52 -5.16 -20.33
C ILE A 260 -10.27 -6.50 -19.65
N THR A 261 -9.85 -7.51 -20.42
CA THR A 261 -9.22 -8.72 -19.91
C THR A 261 -7.82 -8.80 -20.49
N ALA A 262 -6.81 -8.32 -19.76
CA ALA A 262 -5.44 -8.24 -20.25
C ALA A 262 -4.39 -8.07 -19.15
N ASP A 263 -3.23 -8.69 -19.34
CA ASP A 263 -2.04 -8.43 -18.51
C ASP A 263 -1.21 -7.28 -19.09
N PHE A 264 -0.66 -6.44 -18.22
CA PHE A 264 0.17 -5.28 -18.54
C PHE A 264 1.54 -5.44 -17.91
N ILE A 265 2.53 -5.80 -18.73
CA ILE A 265 3.86 -6.18 -18.27
C ILE A 265 4.92 -5.23 -18.84
N ASN A 266 5.67 -4.58 -17.96
CA ASN A 266 6.81 -3.73 -18.29
C ASN A 266 6.49 -2.62 -19.31
N ASN A 267 5.27 -2.06 -19.26
CA ASN A 267 4.91 -0.90 -20.07
C ASN A 267 5.42 0.37 -19.40
N SER A 268 5.79 1.37 -20.19
CA SER A 268 6.43 2.55 -19.63
C SER A 268 6.09 3.85 -20.33
N VAL A 269 6.17 4.93 -19.56
CA VAL A 269 6.27 6.28 -20.07
C VAL A 269 7.59 6.88 -19.61
N THR A 270 8.46 7.23 -20.55
CA THR A 270 9.75 7.85 -20.26
C THR A 270 9.74 9.32 -20.68
N ALA A 271 9.81 10.21 -19.70
CA ALA A 271 9.90 11.66 -19.92
C ALA A 271 11.23 12.19 -19.38
N THR A 272 12.04 12.84 -20.23
CA THR A 272 13.31 13.46 -19.83
C THR A 272 13.35 14.93 -20.25
N GLY A 273 14.09 15.77 -19.50
CA GLY A 273 14.16 17.22 -19.73
C GLY A 273 13.21 18.03 -18.84
N SER A 274 13.26 19.37 -18.93
CA SER A 274 12.46 20.27 -18.07
C SER A 274 10.94 20.10 -18.32
N SER A 275 10.14 20.23 -17.25
CA SER A 275 8.68 20.44 -17.34
C SER A 275 7.86 19.33 -18.06
N THR A 276 8.24 18.05 -17.99
CA THR A 276 7.52 16.98 -18.73
C THR A 276 6.82 15.99 -17.81
N TYR A 277 5.53 15.69 -17.98
CA TYR A 277 4.79 14.81 -17.07
C TYR A 277 4.40 13.51 -17.76
N GLY A 278 4.83 12.36 -17.23
CA GLY A 278 4.46 11.04 -17.73
C GLY A 278 3.35 10.41 -16.90
N TYR A 279 2.21 10.10 -17.51
CA TYR A 279 1.04 9.59 -16.80
C TYR A 279 0.66 8.19 -17.28
N GLY A 280 0.40 7.28 -16.35
CA GLY A 280 -0.25 6.00 -16.65
C GLY A 280 0.64 4.99 -17.38
N GLY A 281 1.78 4.59 -16.81
CA GLY A 281 2.82 3.82 -17.51
C GLY A 281 2.31 2.62 -18.33
N ALA A 282 1.26 1.93 -17.87
CA ALA A 282 0.45 1.05 -18.72
C ALA A 282 -0.74 1.78 -19.33
N ILE A 283 -1.66 2.28 -18.50
CA ILE A 283 -2.94 2.84 -18.91
C ILE A 283 -3.06 4.30 -18.48
N TYR A 284 -3.36 5.18 -19.44
CA TYR A 284 -3.93 6.49 -19.19
C TYR A 284 -5.41 6.50 -19.55
N ASN A 285 -6.28 6.84 -18.59
CA ASN A 285 -7.72 6.95 -18.78
C ASN A 285 -8.22 8.39 -18.62
N GLY A 286 -8.59 9.01 -19.74
CA GLY A 286 -9.33 10.26 -19.83
C GLY A 286 -10.82 10.09 -20.16
N GLY A 287 -11.34 8.85 -20.21
CA GLY A 287 -12.72 8.54 -20.55
C GLY A 287 -13.35 7.52 -19.60
N THR A 288 -14.11 6.58 -20.15
CA THR A 288 -14.71 5.48 -19.38
C THR A 288 -14.05 4.16 -19.73
N ILE A 289 -13.65 3.40 -18.72
CA ILE A 289 -13.30 1.99 -18.84
C ILE A 289 -14.30 1.23 -17.94
N GLY A 290 -14.85 0.12 -18.43
CA GLY A 290 -15.60 -0.82 -17.61
C GLY A 290 -14.66 -1.58 -16.66
N ASP A 291 -15.00 -2.82 -16.38
CA ASP A 291 -14.21 -3.63 -15.45
C ASP A 291 -12.90 -4.07 -16.12
N ILE A 292 -11.85 -4.17 -15.30
CA ILE A 292 -10.52 -4.62 -15.71
C ILE A 292 -10.20 -5.92 -15.00
N THR A 293 -9.82 -6.94 -15.75
CA THR A 293 -9.27 -8.19 -15.22
C THR A 293 -7.87 -8.42 -15.81
N GLY A 294 -6.85 -8.48 -14.97
CA GLY A 294 -5.48 -8.79 -15.36
C GLY A 294 -4.44 -8.06 -14.52
N HIS A 295 -3.20 -8.55 -14.58
CA HIS A 295 -2.12 -8.13 -13.71
C HIS A 295 -1.33 -6.95 -14.28
N PHE A 296 -0.86 -6.06 -13.41
CA PHE A 296 -0.02 -4.93 -13.74
C PHE A 296 1.37 -5.12 -13.13
N ILE A 297 2.35 -5.43 -13.96
CA ILE A 297 3.66 -5.88 -13.49
C ILE A 297 4.77 -5.03 -14.09
N GLY A 298 5.57 -4.38 -13.24
CA GLY A 298 6.76 -3.64 -13.66
C GLY A 298 6.46 -2.42 -14.55
N ASN A 299 5.22 -1.91 -14.55
CA ASN A 299 4.90 -0.75 -15.36
C ASN A 299 5.48 0.53 -14.72
N SER A 300 5.87 1.50 -15.55
CA SER A 300 6.57 2.68 -15.04
C SER A 300 6.14 4.00 -15.66
N ALA A 301 6.03 5.03 -14.82
CA ALA A 301 5.76 6.40 -15.24
C ALA A 301 6.90 7.33 -14.78
N GLY A 302 7.61 7.91 -15.74
CA GLY A 302 8.75 8.78 -15.50
C GLY A 302 8.40 10.24 -15.15
N TYR A 303 9.38 10.91 -14.53
CA TYR A 303 9.37 12.35 -14.20
C TYR A 303 8.26 12.77 -13.21
N TYR A 304 7.66 13.96 -13.37
CA TYR A 304 6.69 14.53 -12.41
C TYR A 304 5.26 13.99 -12.56
N GLY A 305 5.03 13.00 -13.44
CA GLY A 305 3.72 12.39 -13.56
C GLY A 305 3.55 11.18 -12.62
N GLY A 306 2.33 10.62 -12.61
CA GLY A 306 1.93 9.57 -11.67
C GLY A 306 1.17 8.44 -12.35
N GLY A 307 0.91 7.38 -11.61
CA GLY A 307 0.22 6.18 -12.12
C GLY A 307 1.20 5.31 -12.90
N GLY A 308 2.12 4.63 -12.21
CA GLY A 308 3.12 3.79 -12.89
C GLY A 308 2.46 2.65 -13.68
N ALA A 309 1.36 2.09 -13.18
CA ALA A 309 0.47 1.26 -13.98
C ALA A 309 -0.69 2.07 -14.57
N ILE A 310 -1.53 2.65 -13.72
CA ILE A 310 -2.80 3.28 -14.14
C ILE A 310 -2.84 4.73 -13.70
N TYR A 311 -3.16 5.62 -14.64
CA TYR A 311 -3.59 6.99 -14.33
C TYR A 311 -5.05 7.16 -14.74
N ASN A 312 -5.92 7.41 -13.76
CA ASN A 312 -7.33 7.71 -13.98
C ASN A 312 -7.58 9.23 -13.83
N GLY A 313 -7.89 9.87 -14.94
CA GLY A 313 -8.06 11.31 -15.08
C GLY A 313 -9.28 11.87 -14.36
N TYR A 314 -9.37 13.20 -14.36
CA TYR A 314 -10.50 13.92 -13.76
C TYR A 314 -11.79 13.66 -14.56
N ASN A 315 -12.90 13.36 -13.88
CA ASN A 315 -14.17 12.91 -14.48
C ASN A 315 -14.10 11.60 -15.27
N SER A 316 -12.98 10.89 -15.23
CA SER A 316 -12.85 9.55 -15.81
C SER A 316 -13.43 8.49 -14.88
N THR A 317 -13.88 7.38 -15.45
CA THR A 317 -14.38 6.23 -14.68
C THR A 317 -13.65 4.96 -15.11
N ILE A 318 -13.26 4.13 -14.14
CA ILE A 318 -12.91 2.74 -14.31
C ILE A 318 -13.91 1.93 -13.47
N GLY A 319 -14.38 0.79 -13.98
CA GLY A 319 -15.17 -0.16 -13.21
C GLY A 319 -14.34 -0.85 -12.13
N ASP A 320 -14.73 -2.08 -11.81
CA ASP A 320 -14.01 -2.88 -10.83
C ASP A 320 -12.69 -3.37 -11.44
N ILE A 321 -11.66 -3.53 -10.61
CA ILE A 321 -10.35 -4.03 -11.05
C ILE A 321 -10.06 -5.34 -10.31
N THR A 322 -9.76 -6.39 -11.06
CA THR A 322 -9.30 -7.68 -10.52
C THR A 322 -7.92 -8.01 -11.09
N GLY A 323 -6.89 -8.02 -10.25
CA GLY A 323 -5.52 -8.36 -10.63
C GLY A 323 -4.46 -7.65 -9.80
N ASP A 324 -3.28 -8.25 -9.72
CA ASP A 324 -2.20 -7.78 -8.85
C ASP A 324 -1.38 -6.65 -9.49
N PHE A 325 -0.88 -5.76 -8.63
CA PHE A 325 0.01 -4.66 -8.96
C PHE A 325 1.40 -4.92 -8.37
N ILE A 326 2.32 -5.39 -9.21
CA ILE A 326 3.63 -5.89 -8.77
C ILE A 326 4.75 -5.02 -9.35
N GLY A 327 5.54 -4.38 -8.50
CA GLY A 327 6.76 -3.68 -8.88
C GLY A 327 6.53 -2.50 -9.82
N ASN A 328 5.32 -1.92 -9.86
CA ASN A 328 5.05 -0.75 -10.68
C ASN A 328 5.69 0.49 -10.03
N SER A 329 6.10 1.46 -10.85
CA SER A 329 6.87 2.60 -10.35
C SER A 329 6.43 3.92 -10.95
N ALA A 330 6.33 4.93 -10.11
CA ALA A 330 6.16 6.32 -10.51
C ALA A 330 7.15 7.18 -9.75
N LYS A 331 7.74 8.17 -10.41
CA LYS A 331 8.69 9.06 -9.74
C LYS A 331 8.00 10.13 -8.88
N SER A 332 6.79 10.55 -9.27
CA SER A 332 5.93 11.38 -8.41
C SER A 332 5.12 10.49 -7.48
N SER A 333 3.89 10.11 -7.82
CA SER A 333 2.99 9.40 -6.89
C SER A 333 2.17 8.33 -7.59
N GLY A 334 1.64 7.37 -6.83
CA GLY A 334 0.81 6.30 -7.36
C GLY A 334 1.60 5.38 -8.27
N GLY A 335 2.64 4.74 -7.73
CA GLY A 335 3.47 3.75 -8.41
C GLY A 335 2.65 2.67 -9.11
N ALA A 336 1.57 2.20 -8.51
CA ALA A 336 0.56 1.42 -9.21
C ALA A 336 -0.53 2.33 -9.79
N ILE A 337 -1.31 3.00 -8.94
CA ILE A 337 -2.52 3.70 -9.33
C ILE A 337 -2.45 5.17 -8.91
N TYR A 338 -2.76 6.06 -9.85
CA TYR A 338 -3.03 7.46 -9.57
C TYR A 338 -4.46 7.79 -10.00
N ASN A 339 -5.33 8.10 -9.04
CA ASN A 339 -6.76 8.29 -9.27
C ASN A 339 -7.22 9.72 -8.95
N ARG A 340 -7.80 10.40 -9.95
CA ARG A 340 -8.53 11.66 -9.79
C ARG A 340 -10.01 11.55 -10.16
N GLY A 341 -10.41 10.40 -10.72
CA GLY A 341 -11.76 10.11 -11.15
C GLY A 341 -12.45 9.13 -10.21
N THR A 342 -13.20 8.20 -10.79
CA THR A 342 -13.82 7.09 -10.04
C THR A 342 -13.21 5.77 -10.49
N ILE A 343 -12.87 4.92 -9.54
CA ILE A 343 -12.56 3.50 -9.73
C ILE A 343 -13.56 2.73 -8.86
N GLY A 344 -14.06 1.60 -9.35
CA GLY A 344 -14.88 0.68 -8.58
C GLY A 344 -14.10 -0.02 -7.47
N ASP A 345 -14.54 -1.22 -7.11
CA ASP A 345 -13.86 -2.07 -6.14
C ASP A 345 -12.56 -2.61 -6.75
N ILE A 346 -11.52 -2.78 -5.93
CA ILE A 346 -10.23 -3.33 -6.36
C ILE A 346 -9.98 -4.63 -5.62
N THR A 347 -9.73 -5.70 -6.37
CA THR A 347 -9.38 -7.02 -5.86
C THR A 347 -8.01 -7.42 -6.42
N GLY A 348 -6.97 -7.38 -5.59
CA GLY A 348 -5.61 -7.74 -6.00
C GLY A 348 -4.54 -7.14 -5.10
N ASP A 349 -3.39 -7.80 -5.04
CA ASP A 349 -2.30 -7.42 -4.15
C ASP A 349 -1.44 -6.29 -4.74
N PHE A 350 -0.91 -5.44 -3.87
CA PHE A 350 0.03 -4.37 -4.21
C PHE A 350 1.40 -4.69 -3.62
N ILE A 351 2.32 -5.16 -4.47
CA ILE A 351 3.61 -5.71 -4.02
C ILE A 351 4.76 -4.89 -4.61
N GLY A 352 5.61 -4.31 -3.76
CA GLY A 352 6.86 -3.67 -4.18
C GLY A 352 6.70 -2.44 -5.07
N ASN A 353 5.55 -1.76 -5.05
CA ASN A 353 5.35 -0.58 -5.89
C ASN A 353 6.15 0.62 -5.35
N SER A 354 6.72 1.41 -6.26
CA SER A 354 7.58 2.55 -5.93
C SER A 354 6.95 3.89 -6.31
N GLY A 355 7.04 4.87 -5.42
CA GLY A 355 6.28 6.12 -5.48
C GLY A 355 4.90 6.02 -4.83
N GLY A 356 4.75 5.15 -3.82
CA GLY A 356 3.45 4.77 -3.25
C GLY A 356 2.74 3.73 -4.12
N ALA A 357 1.86 2.90 -3.57
CA ALA A 357 1.04 2.02 -4.40
C ALA A 357 -0.12 2.81 -5.03
N ILE A 358 -0.91 3.49 -4.19
CA ILE A 358 -2.13 4.20 -4.59
C ILE A 358 -2.02 5.66 -4.16
N TYR A 359 -2.25 6.56 -5.11
CA TYR A 359 -2.50 7.96 -4.87
C TYR A 359 -3.95 8.28 -5.27
N ASN A 360 -4.79 8.67 -4.32
CA ASN A 360 -6.21 8.89 -4.55
C ASN A 360 -6.66 10.30 -4.16
N VAL A 361 -7.19 11.05 -5.12
CA VAL A 361 -7.92 12.32 -4.91
C VAL A 361 -9.39 12.17 -5.26
N GLY A 362 -9.73 11.14 -6.02
CA GLY A 362 -11.09 10.83 -6.45
C GLY A 362 -11.80 9.86 -5.52
N THR A 363 -12.50 8.90 -6.10
CA THR A 363 -13.18 7.82 -5.38
C THR A 363 -12.63 6.47 -5.84
N ILE A 364 -12.31 5.61 -4.88
CA ILE A 364 -12.08 4.18 -5.07
C ILE A 364 -13.13 3.46 -4.21
N GLY A 365 -13.67 2.36 -4.70
CA GLY A 365 -14.55 1.47 -3.93
C GLY A 365 -13.81 0.76 -2.79
N ASP A 366 -14.32 -0.40 -2.42
CA ASP A 366 -13.67 -1.27 -1.45
C ASP A 366 -12.41 -1.89 -2.07
N ILE A 367 -11.36 -2.08 -1.27
CA ILE A 367 -10.10 -2.70 -1.69
C ILE A 367 -9.94 -4.02 -0.95
N THR A 368 -9.74 -5.10 -1.67
CA THR A 368 -9.41 -6.43 -1.14
C THR A 368 -8.07 -6.87 -1.71
N GLY A 369 -7.02 -6.88 -0.89
CA GLY A 369 -5.67 -7.24 -1.32
C GLY A 369 -4.60 -6.74 -0.35
N ASP A 370 -3.49 -7.46 -0.29
CA ASP A 370 -2.38 -7.16 0.60
C ASP A 370 -1.45 -6.09 0.00
N PHE A 371 -0.97 -5.17 0.84
CA PHE A 371 0.00 -4.13 0.51
C PHE A 371 1.36 -4.48 1.11
N ILE A 372 2.33 -4.85 0.27
CA ILE A 372 3.58 -5.44 0.73
C ILE A 372 4.78 -4.72 0.14
N GLY A 373 5.61 -4.13 0.99
CA GLY A 373 6.86 -3.49 0.58
C GLY A 373 6.71 -2.33 -0.39
N ASN A 374 5.52 -1.71 -0.44
CA ASN A 374 5.35 -0.50 -1.23
C ASN A 374 6.11 0.65 -0.58
N SER A 375 6.68 1.53 -1.38
CA SER A 375 7.52 2.62 -0.86
C SER A 375 7.38 3.91 -1.64
N ALA A 376 7.45 5.07 -0.94
CA ALA A 376 7.78 6.34 -1.58
C ALA A 376 9.00 6.99 -0.92
N ALA A 377 10.11 6.97 -1.65
CA ALA A 377 11.37 7.57 -1.21
C ALA A 377 11.36 9.11 -1.23
N ASN A 378 10.43 9.73 -1.95
CA ASN A 378 10.40 11.18 -2.18
C ASN A 378 9.12 11.87 -1.71
N ASN A 379 8.13 11.14 -1.19
CA ASN A 379 6.83 11.68 -0.78
C ASN A 379 6.42 11.21 0.61
N SER A 380 5.23 11.64 1.02
CA SER A 380 4.64 11.49 2.34
C SER A 380 3.82 10.20 2.52
N ASP A 381 4.00 9.17 1.70
CA ASP A 381 3.21 7.93 1.72
C ASP A 381 4.02 6.68 1.38
N GLY A 382 3.66 5.51 1.91
CA GLY A 382 4.33 4.25 1.55
C GLY A 382 3.49 3.34 0.66
N ALA A 383 2.25 3.04 1.07
CA ALA A 383 1.33 2.24 0.25
C ALA A 383 0.16 3.07 -0.29
N ILE A 384 -0.57 3.79 0.56
CA ILE A 384 -1.76 4.56 0.17
C ILE A 384 -1.63 6.01 0.61
N GLU A 385 -1.73 6.93 -0.34
CA GLU A 385 -1.98 8.36 -0.13
C GLU A 385 -3.43 8.68 -0.52
N ASN A 386 -4.24 9.11 0.44
CA ASN A 386 -5.65 9.40 0.22
C ASN A 386 -6.03 10.83 0.60
N PHE A 387 -6.49 11.58 -0.39
CA PHE A 387 -7.16 12.88 -0.27
C PHE A 387 -8.66 12.80 -0.57
N GLY A 388 -9.09 11.70 -1.19
CA GLY A 388 -10.45 11.47 -1.65
C GLY A 388 -11.22 10.50 -0.76
N THR A 389 -11.98 9.62 -1.39
CA THR A 389 -12.70 8.53 -0.72
C THR A 389 -12.14 7.19 -1.17
N ILE A 390 -11.86 6.32 -0.20
CA ILE A 390 -11.66 4.89 -0.39
C ILE A 390 -12.72 4.19 0.46
N GLY A 391 -13.30 3.11 -0.05
CA GLY A 391 -14.20 2.25 0.71
C GLY A 391 -13.50 1.51 1.85
N ASN A 392 -14.02 0.34 2.20
CA ASN A 392 -13.38 -0.54 3.16
C ASN A 392 -12.09 -1.13 2.57
N ILE A 393 -11.13 -1.46 3.42
CA ILE A 393 -9.91 -2.14 3.01
C ILE A 393 -9.82 -3.47 3.75
N THR A 394 -9.68 -4.56 3.01
CA THR A 394 -9.42 -5.90 3.54
C THR A 394 -8.09 -6.41 3.00
N GLY A 395 -7.07 -6.46 3.85
CA GLY A 395 -5.72 -6.88 3.47
C GLY A 395 -4.66 -6.30 4.39
N ASN A 396 -3.54 -7.00 4.49
CA ASN A 396 -2.42 -6.65 5.34
C ASN A 396 -1.58 -5.53 4.74
N PHE A 397 -0.93 -4.76 5.60
CA PHE A 397 0.09 -3.80 5.25
C PHE A 397 1.41 -4.26 5.84
N ILE A 398 2.29 -4.79 5.00
CA ILE A 398 3.52 -5.45 5.45
C ILE A 398 4.74 -4.75 4.86
N GLY A 399 5.59 -4.19 5.72
CA GLY A 399 6.89 -3.65 5.34
C GLY A 399 6.81 -2.46 4.39
N ASN A 400 5.68 -1.75 4.34
CA ASN A 400 5.56 -0.55 3.53
C ASN A 400 6.37 0.59 4.18
N SER A 401 6.93 1.47 3.36
CA SER A 401 7.82 2.52 3.88
C SER A 401 7.62 3.86 3.19
N ALA A 402 7.60 4.91 3.99
CA ALA A 402 7.53 6.27 3.51
C ALA A 402 8.74 7.07 3.97
N LYS A 403 9.00 8.18 3.28
CA LYS A 403 9.97 9.14 3.77
C LYS A 403 9.40 9.90 4.96
N ASP A 404 8.25 10.56 4.83
CA ASP A 404 7.86 11.58 5.81
C ASP A 404 6.65 11.19 6.68
N ASP A 405 5.63 10.53 6.15
CA ASP A 405 4.40 10.21 6.90
C ASP A 405 3.80 8.87 6.44
N GLY A 406 3.03 8.20 7.31
CA GLY A 406 2.19 7.06 6.94
C GLY A 406 2.89 5.95 6.15
N GLY A 407 3.75 5.16 6.81
CA GLY A 407 4.52 4.11 6.13
C GLY A 407 3.65 3.11 5.37
N ALA A 408 2.43 2.85 5.83
CA ALA A 408 1.39 2.16 5.06
C ALA A 408 0.38 3.15 4.47
N ILE A 409 -0.27 3.95 5.33
CA ILE A 409 -1.40 4.79 4.93
C ILE A 409 -1.15 6.22 5.38
N TYR A 410 -1.24 7.16 4.44
CA TYR A 410 -1.35 8.59 4.67
C TYR A 410 -2.73 9.07 4.20
N ASN A 411 -3.64 9.31 5.15
CA ASN A 411 -4.99 9.80 4.87
C ASN A 411 -5.08 11.29 5.19
N TYR A 412 -5.02 12.16 4.19
CA TYR A 412 -5.00 13.61 4.36
C TYR A 412 -6.31 14.25 3.89
N ASN A 413 -7.14 14.68 4.84
CA ASN A 413 -8.50 15.18 4.63
C ASN A 413 -9.44 14.20 3.88
N GLY A 414 -8.99 12.99 3.57
CA GLY A 414 -9.78 11.96 2.91
C GLY A 414 -10.63 11.13 3.89
N THR A 415 -11.45 10.25 3.31
CA THR A 415 -12.21 9.23 4.03
C THR A 415 -11.75 7.85 3.57
N ILE A 416 -11.48 6.97 4.53
CA ILE A 416 -11.32 5.54 4.34
C ILE A 416 -12.39 4.85 5.19
N GLY A 417 -13.00 3.79 4.66
CA GLY A 417 -13.94 2.96 5.40
C GLY A 417 -13.29 2.17 6.54
N ASP A 418 -13.90 1.03 6.89
CA ASP A 418 -13.32 0.12 7.87
C ASP A 418 -12.10 -0.60 7.26
N ILE A 419 -11.09 -0.85 8.07
CA ILE A 419 -9.87 -1.56 7.68
C ILE A 419 -9.82 -2.89 8.43
N THR A 420 -9.64 -3.98 7.71
CA THR A 420 -9.41 -5.33 8.24
C THR A 420 -8.09 -5.86 7.70
N GLY A 421 -7.05 -5.91 8.53
CA GLY A 421 -5.70 -6.28 8.08
C GLY A 421 -4.62 -5.93 9.10
N ASP A 422 -3.58 -6.75 9.17
CA ASP A 422 -2.44 -6.50 10.04
C ASP A 422 -1.49 -5.46 9.45
N PHE A 423 -0.95 -4.60 10.30
CA PHE A 423 0.08 -3.62 9.98
C PHE A 423 1.42 -4.09 10.56
N ILE A 424 2.28 -4.67 9.72
CA ILE A 424 3.50 -5.35 10.16
C ILE A 424 4.73 -4.65 9.57
N GLY A 425 5.60 -4.11 10.42
CA GLY A 425 6.91 -3.61 10.01
C GLY A 425 6.85 -2.39 9.09
N ASN A 426 5.75 -1.64 9.08
CA ASN A 426 5.65 -0.43 8.28
C ASN A 426 6.49 0.68 8.92
N SER A 427 7.12 1.52 8.11
CA SER A 427 8.10 2.46 8.64
C SER A 427 8.12 3.83 7.97
N VAL A 428 8.53 4.82 8.75
CA VAL A 428 8.84 6.17 8.29
C VAL A 428 10.31 6.48 8.63
N THR A 429 11.08 6.88 7.63
CA THR A 429 12.54 7.06 7.76
C THR A 429 12.97 8.51 7.99
N GLY A 430 12.16 9.47 7.58
CA GLY A 430 12.39 10.91 7.65
C GLY A 430 11.73 11.57 8.87
N SER A 431 11.43 12.86 8.71
CA SER A 431 11.04 13.75 9.81
C SER A 431 9.79 14.60 9.47
N GLY A 432 8.62 13.95 9.38
CA GLY A 432 7.27 14.55 9.28
C GLY A 432 6.27 13.85 10.23
N TYR A 433 5.23 14.52 10.77
CA TYR A 433 4.50 14.17 12.03
C TYR A 433 3.73 12.82 12.08
N SER A 434 4.38 11.73 12.49
CA SER A 434 4.40 10.50 11.69
C SER A 434 3.42 9.51 12.29
N GLY A 435 2.96 8.53 11.52
CA GLY A 435 2.40 7.30 12.05
C GLY A 435 3.04 6.15 11.29
N GLY A 436 3.94 5.39 11.91
CA GLY A 436 4.83 4.45 11.20
C GLY A 436 4.08 3.48 10.29
N ALA A 437 2.86 3.11 10.66
CA ALA A 437 1.86 2.52 9.77
C ALA A 437 0.89 3.57 9.22
N ILE A 438 0.12 4.23 10.09
CA ILE A 438 -1.01 5.08 9.69
C ILE A 438 -0.81 6.51 10.17
N TYR A 439 -0.73 7.43 9.23
CA TYR A 439 -0.92 8.85 9.49
C TYR A 439 -2.33 9.25 9.06
N ASN A 440 -3.15 9.70 10.01
CA ASN A 440 -4.50 10.17 9.76
C ASN A 440 -4.67 11.67 10.03
N ARG A 441 -5.08 12.38 8.99
CA ARG A 441 -5.63 13.74 9.01
C ARG A 441 -6.96 13.83 8.27
N GLY A 442 -7.74 12.76 8.30
CA GLY A 442 -9.09 12.71 7.76
C GLY A 442 -9.99 11.84 8.63
N THR A 443 -10.80 10.99 7.99
CA THR A 443 -11.61 9.99 8.68
C THR A 443 -11.20 8.59 8.24
N ILE A 444 -11.00 7.70 9.21
CA ILE A 444 -10.89 6.26 9.01
C ILE A 444 -12.00 5.60 9.84
N GLY A 445 -12.61 4.55 9.31
CA GLY A 445 -13.56 3.72 10.04
C GLY A 445 -12.93 2.93 11.18
N ASN A 446 -13.57 1.81 11.53
CA ASN A 446 -12.99 0.86 12.49
C ASN A 446 -11.78 0.17 11.90
N ILE A 447 -10.83 -0.20 12.74
CA ILE A 447 -9.66 -0.99 12.36
C ILE A 447 -9.69 -2.31 13.11
N THR A 448 -9.62 -3.42 12.40
CA THR A 448 -9.44 -4.76 12.95
C THR A 448 -8.13 -5.34 12.41
N GLY A 449 -7.14 -5.52 13.28
CA GLY A 449 -5.83 -6.05 12.91
C GLY A 449 -4.71 -5.58 13.82
N ASP A 450 -3.65 -6.38 13.85
CA ASP A 450 -2.52 -6.19 14.74
C ASP A 450 -1.52 -5.19 14.14
N PHE A 451 -1.00 -4.30 14.97
CA PHE A 451 0.09 -3.38 14.68
C PHE A 451 1.39 -3.93 15.27
N ILE A 452 2.26 -4.45 14.42
CA ILE A 452 3.44 -5.20 14.84
C ILE A 452 4.70 -4.53 14.28
N SER A 453 5.60 -4.08 15.15
CA SER A 453 6.89 -3.48 14.80
C SER A 453 6.84 -2.36 13.76
N ASN A 454 5.76 -1.59 13.76
CA ASN A 454 5.74 -0.35 13.01
C ASN A 454 6.65 0.66 13.69
N SER A 455 7.32 1.48 12.88
CA SER A 455 8.36 2.35 13.41
C SER A 455 8.45 3.70 12.73
N VAL A 456 8.92 4.68 13.51
CA VAL A 456 9.36 5.97 13.00
C VAL A 456 10.74 6.29 13.56
N ALA A 457 11.66 6.65 12.67
CA ALA A 457 13.02 7.07 13.05
C ALA A 457 13.02 8.42 13.80
N THR A 458 12.23 9.39 13.33
CA THR A 458 12.08 10.70 13.98
C THR A 458 10.65 11.23 13.87
N GLY A 459 9.83 11.01 14.91
CA GLY A 459 8.47 11.56 14.93
C GLY A 459 7.54 10.98 15.98
N TYR A 460 6.24 11.00 15.69
CA TYR A 460 5.17 10.60 16.60
C TYR A 460 4.61 9.23 16.21
N GLY A 461 3.80 8.59 17.06
CA GLY A 461 2.96 7.46 16.68
C GLY A 461 3.70 6.31 15.98
N GLY A 462 4.46 5.46 16.70
CA GLY A 462 5.23 4.40 16.05
C GLY A 462 4.40 3.48 15.14
N ALA A 463 3.12 3.27 15.48
CA ALA A 463 2.12 2.70 14.59
C ALA A 463 1.19 3.78 14.00
N ILE A 464 0.49 4.53 14.86
CA ILE A 464 -0.60 5.41 14.44
C ILE A 464 -0.35 6.84 14.92
N TYR A 465 -0.53 7.80 14.03
CA TYR A 465 -0.77 9.18 14.38
C TYR A 465 -2.12 9.65 13.88
N ASN A 466 -2.92 10.20 14.78
CA ASN A 466 -4.22 10.78 14.47
C ASN A 466 -4.21 12.26 14.82
N GLY A 467 -4.20 13.12 13.79
CA GLY A 467 -4.08 14.57 13.96
C GLY A 467 -5.31 15.22 14.59
N SER A 468 -5.17 16.47 15.02
CA SER A 468 -6.27 17.22 15.66
C SER A 468 -7.50 17.38 14.76
N GLY A 469 -8.68 17.12 15.34
CA GLY A 469 -9.98 17.21 14.65
C GLY A 469 -10.31 16.04 13.72
N ASN A 470 -9.47 15.00 13.68
CA ASN A 470 -9.62 13.83 12.81
C ASN A 470 -10.11 12.61 13.58
N THR A 471 -10.67 11.64 12.87
CA THR A 471 -11.34 10.49 13.50
C THR A 471 -10.79 9.18 12.97
N ILE A 472 -10.55 8.25 13.90
CA ILE A 472 -10.49 6.82 13.65
C ILE A 472 -11.62 6.18 14.47
N GLY A 473 -12.27 5.16 13.93
CA GLY A 473 -13.29 4.38 14.64
C GLY A 473 -12.70 3.56 15.80
N ASN A 474 -13.36 2.46 16.15
CA ASN A 474 -12.83 1.52 17.13
C ASN A 474 -11.62 0.78 16.55
N ILE A 475 -10.67 0.42 17.40
CA ILE A 475 -9.53 -0.41 17.02
C ILE A 475 -9.60 -1.73 17.79
N THR A 476 -9.54 -2.84 17.09
CA THR A 476 -9.43 -4.19 17.67
C THR A 476 -8.18 -4.87 17.13
N GLY A 477 -7.15 -5.02 17.96
CA GLY A 477 -5.87 -5.62 17.56
C GLY A 477 -4.71 -5.15 18.44
N ASP A 478 -3.61 -5.88 18.35
CA ASP A 478 -2.47 -5.76 19.26
C ASP A 478 -1.41 -4.80 18.78
N PHE A 479 -0.82 -4.05 19.69
CA PHE A 479 0.26 -3.11 19.43
C PHE A 479 1.55 -3.67 20.02
N ILE A 480 2.32 -4.39 19.20
CA ILE A 480 3.49 -5.15 19.65
C ILE A 480 4.77 -4.56 19.05
N GLY A 481 5.70 -4.14 19.89
CA GLY A 481 7.03 -3.70 19.46
C GLY A 481 7.02 -2.47 18.55
N ASN A 482 5.95 -1.67 18.56
CA ASN A 482 5.88 -0.42 17.81
C ASN A 482 6.76 0.64 18.48
N SER A 483 7.47 1.44 17.68
CA SER A 483 8.45 2.37 18.22
C SER A 483 8.45 3.72 17.53
N ALA A 484 8.63 4.78 18.33
CA ALA A 484 8.90 6.12 17.84
C ALA A 484 10.17 6.66 18.51
N THR A 485 11.19 6.95 17.71
CA THR A 485 12.44 7.55 18.19
C THR A 485 12.50 9.04 17.85
N GLY A 486 13.34 9.81 18.55
CA GLY A 486 13.51 11.25 18.30
C GLY A 486 14.76 11.82 18.93
N THR A 487 15.36 12.83 18.30
CA THR A 487 16.69 13.34 18.69
C THR A 487 16.70 14.54 19.62
N SER A 488 15.57 15.16 19.99
CA SER A 488 15.43 16.09 21.15
C SER A 488 14.05 16.77 21.18
N ALA A 489 13.09 16.18 21.90
CA ALA A 489 11.75 16.72 22.24
C ALA A 489 10.58 16.50 21.24
N PHE A 490 10.77 15.76 20.15
CA PHE A 490 9.71 15.53 19.12
C PHE A 490 9.20 14.08 19.01
N ALA A 491 9.50 13.21 19.98
CA ALA A 491 8.95 11.86 20.03
C ALA A 491 7.80 11.75 21.04
N GLY A 492 6.63 11.31 20.59
CA GLY A 492 5.46 11.06 21.44
C GLY A 492 4.59 9.94 20.86
N GLY A 493 4.01 9.11 21.73
CA GLY A 493 3.15 8.00 21.31
C GLY A 493 3.90 6.81 20.71
N GLY A 494 4.64 6.04 21.52
CA GLY A 494 5.47 4.91 21.06
C GLY A 494 4.73 3.94 20.12
N ALA A 495 3.46 3.66 20.41
CA ALA A 495 2.54 3.01 19.46
C ALA A 495 1.57 4.02 18.82
N ILE A 496 0.90 4.85 19.62
CA ILE A 496 -0.15 5.77 19.14
C ILE A 496 0.09 7.19 19.66
N ASP A 497 0.09 8.19 18.78
CA ASP A 497 -0.10 9.61 19.13
C ASP A 497 -1.48 10.06 18.62
N ASN A 498 -2.43 10.19 19.53
CA ASN A 498 -3.78 10.65 19.21
C ASN A 498 -4.00 12.10 19.68
N ARG A 499 -4.24 12.99 18.73
CA ARG A 499 -4.65 14.39 18.95
C ARG A 499 -6.08 14.68 18.48
N GLY A 500 -6.73 13.69 17.87
CA GLY A 500 -8.12 13.71 17.44
C GLY A 500 -8.97 12.75 18.27
N THR A 501 -9.91 12.08 17.61
CA THR A 501 -10.77 11.05 18.21
C THR A 501 -10.37 9.68 17.70
N ILE A 502 -10.13 8.75 18.62
CA ILE A 502 -10.14 7.31 18.35
C ILE A 502 -11.27 6.72 19.19
N GLY A 503 -12.02 5.77 18.64
CA GLY A 503 -13.02 5.01 19.39
C GLY A 503 -12.41 4.11 20.47
N ASN A 504 -13.12 3.06 20.86
CA ASN A 504 -12.60 2.09 21.81
C ASN A 504 -11.40 1.34 21.20
N ILE A 505 -10.35 1.16 21.98
CA ILE A 505 -9.20 0.33 21.61
C ILE A 505 -9.25 -0.95 22.43
N THR A 506 -9.28 -2.10 21.76
CA THR A 506 -9.26 -3.43 22.36
C THR A 506 -8.07 -4.21 21.83
N GLY A 507 -7.07 -4.44 22.68
CA GLY A 507 -5.85 -5.13 22.31
C GLY A 507 -4.75 -4.95 23.36
N ASP A 508 -3.67 -5.71 23.20
CA ASP A 508 -2.52 -5.67 24.09
C ASP A 508 -1.48 -4.66 23.56
N PHE A 509 -0.84 -3.91 24.47
CA PHE A 509 0.26 -2.99 24.14
C PHE A 509 1.55 -3.55 24.76
N ILE A 510 2.44 -4.07 23.92
CA ILE A 510 3.64 -4.82 24.31
C ILE A 510 4.91 -4.15 23.80
#